data_AF-A0A536YNY1-F1
#
_entry.id   AF-A0A536YNY1-F1
#
_cell.length_a   1.000
_cell.length_b   1.000
_cell.length_c   1.000
_cell.angle_alpha   90.00
_cell.angle_beta   90.00
_cell.angle_gamma   90.00
#
_symmetry.space_group_name_H-M   'P 1'
#
loop_
_entity.id
_entity.type
_entity.pdbx_description
1 polymer ?
#
loop_
_entity_poly.entity_id
_entity_poly.type
_entity_poly.pdbx_seq_one_letter_code
_entity_poly.pdbx_strand_id
1 'polypeptide(L)'
;MRFQPAILLLTACGAAFAQSPRQEPAAPARVDLIDRIVAVVNKEVITQYELAERMNRVQRELQRRGTSLPDRGEIERQVLERLIIEKVQLQYARETGVRVDDLELDRTVSRVAEGNKLSLTEFRQTLERDAIRFDRFREELRNEILMNRLRDREVTGKITVSESEIENLLLEQSERKDTATEYNIAHILVRVPEQATPEQLESRRARAEEAVKRIRDGTEFAQLAAAYSDAPDALQGGVMGWRSQQRLPEL
;
A
#
# COMPACT_ATOMS: atom_id res chain seq x y z
N MET A 1 -17.93 -84.54 6.69
CA MET A 1 -19.12 -85.24 7.21
C MET A 1 -20.15 -84.17 7.54
N ARG A 2 -21.18 -84.03 6.69
CA ARG A 2 -22.62 -84.23 7.00
C ARG A 2 -23.11 -83.24 8.09
N PHE A 3 -24.06 -82.35 7.85
CA PHE A 3 -25.44 -82.60 7.43
C PHE A 3 -26.13 -81.30 6.95
N GLN A 4 -26.91 -81.38 5.87
CA GLN A 4 -28.13 -80.58 5.65
C GLN A 4 -29.28 -81.23 6.45
N PRO A 5 -30.36 -80.51 6.86
CA PRO A 5 -31.53 -80.39 5.97
C PRO A 5 -32.45 -79.14 6.12
N ALA A 6 -33.13 -78.87 4.99
CA ALA A 6 -34.56 -78.55 4.78
C ALA A 6 -35.23 -77.37 5.55
N ILE A 7 -35.58 -76.28 4.86
CA ILE A 7 -36.91 -75.94 4.28
C ILE A 7 -38.01 -75.68 5.34
N LEU A 8 -38.46 -74.42 5.43
CA LEU A 8 -39.88 -74.10 5.42
C LEU A 8 -40.09 -72.69 4.86
N LEU A 9 -40.77 -72.62 3.71
CA LEU A 9 -41.29 -71.40 3.10
C LEU A 9 -42.58 -71.01 3.84
N LEU A 10 -42.60 -69.83 4.46
CA LEU A 10 -43.83 -69.19 4.92
C LEU A 10 -43.94 -67.83 4.22
N THR A 11 -44.84 -67.76 3.25
CA THR A 11 -45.28 -66.54 2.57
C THR A 11 -46.09 -65.68 3.53
N ALA A 12 -45.54 -64.53 3.91
CA ALA A 12 -46.27 -63.46 4.60
C ALA A 12 -46.35 -62.22 3.70
N CYS A 13 -47.57 -61.88 3.28
CA CYS A 13 -47.89 -60.60 2.65
C CYS A 13 -47.61 -59.46 3.62
N GLY A 14 -46.50 -58.73 3.40
CA GLY A 14 -46.21 -57.47 4.06
C GLY A 14 -46.62 -56.29 3.18
N ALA A 15 -47.56 -55.47 3.64
CA ALA A 15 -47.97 -54.24 3.00
C ALA A 15 -46.77 -53.30 2.79
N ALA A 16 -46.51 -52.92 1.53
CA ALA A 16 -45.49 -51.95 1.18
C ALA A 16 -45.94 -50.54 1.62
N PHE A 17 -45.46 -50.09 2.78
CA PHE A 17 -45.48 -48.67 3.12
C PHE A 17 -44.49 -47.94 2.21
N ALA A 18 -45.02 -47.17 1.26
CA ALA A 18 -44.24 -46.24 0.45
C ALA A 18 -43.61 -45.19 1.37
N GLN A 19 -42.31 -45.32 1.64
CA GLN A 19 -41.53 -44.28 2.30
C GLN A 19 -41.38 -43.11 1.32
N SER A 20 -42.00 -41.97 1.63
CA SER A 20 -41.75 -40.72 0.91
C SER A 20 -40.25 -40.38 0.98
N PRO A 21 -39.61 -39.94 -0.13
CA PRO A 21 -38.21 -39.57 -0.09
C PRO A 21 -38.02 -38.40 0.89
N ARG A 22 -37.18 -38.60 1.91
CA ARG A 22 -36.68 -37.52 2.77
C ARG A 22 -35.97 -36.53 1.86
N GLN A 23 -36.52 -35.33 1.71
CA GLN A 23 -35.75 -34.17 1.24
C GLN A 23 -34.63 -33.93 2.25
N GLU A 24 -33.39 -34.22 1.86
CA GLU A 24 -32.22 -33.72 2.55
C GLU A 24 -32.27 -32.18 2.57
N PRO A 25 -32.03 -31.54 3.72
CA PRO A 25 -31.95 -30.09 3.79
C PRO A 25 -30.81 -29.64 2.86
N ALA A 26 -31.16 -28.76 1.91
CA ALA A 26 -30.20 -28.13 1.00
C ALA A 26 -29.02 -27.57 1.81
N ALA A 27 -27.79 -27.87 1.37
CA ALA A 27 -26.59 -27.30 1.95
C ALA A 27 -26.72 -25.78 2.05
N PRO A 28 -26.30 -25.15 3.15
CA PRO A 28 -26.42 -23.70 3.29
C PRO A 28 -25.70 -23.03 2.12
N ALA A 29 -26.41 -22.13 1.44
CA ALA A 29 -25.85 -21.31 0.38
C ALA A 29 -24.55 -20.67 0.86
N ARG A 30 -23.49 -20.82 0.07
CA ARG A 30 -22.20 -20.20 0.33
C ARG A 30 -22.44 -18.68 0.38
N VAL A 31 -22.22 -18.06 1.53
CA VAL A 31 -22.32 -16.62 1.69
C VAL A 31 -21.16 -16.00 0.92
N ASP A 32 -21.43 -15.43 -0.25
CA ASP A 32 -20.47 -14.57 -0.93
C ASP A 32 -20.30 -13.32 -0.08
N LEU A 33 -19.12 -13.16 0.52
CA LEU A 33 -18.78 -11.97 1.29
C LEU A 33 -18.76 -10.78 0.33
N ILE A 34 -19.81 -9.97 0.37
CA ILE A 34 -19.84 -8.68 -0.32
C ILE A 34 -18.75 -7.81 0.33
N ASP A 35 -17.76 -7.44 -0.48
CA ASP A 35 -16.64 -6.60 -0.02
C ASP A 35 -17.17 -5.30 0.59
N ARG A 36 -16.70 -4.99 1.80
CA ARG A 36 -17.22 -3.88 2.61
C ARG A 36 -16.53 -2.58 2.23
N ILE A 37 -17.27 -1.48 2.22
CA ILE A 37 -16.70 -0.13 2.10
C ILE A 37 -16.14 0.31 3.45
N VAL A 38 -14.85 0.67 3.50
CA VAL A 38 -14.18 1.18 4.70
C VAL A 38 -14.09 2.70 4.71
N ALA A 39 -14.03 3.32 3.53
CA ALA A 39 -14.05 4.78 3.38
C ALA A 39 -14.60 5.19 2.01
N VAL A 40 -15.15 6.39 1.94
CA VAL A 40 -15.62 7.02 0.69
C VAL A 40 -14.76 8.26 0.44
N VAL A 41 -14.18 8.35 -0.74
CA VAL A 41 -13.28 9.43 -1.17
C VAL A 41 -13.89 10.10 -2.39
N ASN A 42 -14.63 11.18 -2.16
CA ASN A 42 -15.46 11.86 -3.16
C ASN A 42 -16.42 10.88 -3.87
N LYS A 43 -16.09 10.49 -5.12
CA LYS A 43 -16.89 9.61 -5.99
C LYS A 43 -16.40 8.16 -6.01
N GLU A 44 -15.29 7.85 -5.35
CA GLU A 44 -14.71 6.51 -5.28
C GLU A 44 -14.77 5.95 -3.86
N VAL A 45 -14.67 4.63 -3.74
CA VAL A 45 -14.68 3.93 -2.45
C VAL A 45 -13.36 3.20 -2.23
N ILE A 46 -12.92 3.15 -0.98
CA ILE A 46 -11.88 2.24 -0.51
C ILE A 46 -12.61 1.03 0.10
N THR A 47 -12.30 -0.16 -0.38
CA THR A 47 -12.90 -1.40 0.13
C THR A 47 -12.02 -2.07 1.17
N GLN A 48 -12.61 -2.99 1.95
CA GLN A 48 -11.91 -3.78 2.94
C GLN A 48 -10.84 -4.66 2.29
N TYR A 49 -11.12 -5.20 1.10
CA TYR A 49 -10.15 -5.96 0.33
C TYR A 49 -8.93 -5.09 -0.07
N GLU A 50 -9.15 -3.89 -0.59
CA GLU A 50 -8.06 -2.97 -0.98
C GLU A 50 -7.18 -2.60 0.22
N LEU A 51 -7.80 -2.27 1.35
CA LEU A 51 -7.09 -1.98 2.60
C LEU A 51 -6.27 -3.19 3.07
N ALA A 52 -6.88 -4.39 3.09
CA ALA A 52 -6.21 -5.61 3.53
C ALA A 52 -5.02 -5.97 2.63
N GLU A 53 -5.16 -5.87 1.31
CA GLU A 53 -4.08 -6.11 0.35
C GLU A 53 -2.91 -5.14 0.56
N ARG A 54 -3.22 -3.86 0.76
CA ARG A 54 -2.19 -2.85 1.03
C ARG A 54 -1.50 -3.08 2.38
N MET A 55 -2.25 -3.43 3.43
CA MET A 55 -1.69 -3.80 4.73
C MET A 55 -0.76 -5.00 4.63
N ASN A 56 -1.20 -6.07 3.96
CA ASN A 56 -0.40 -7.28 3.76
C ASN A 56 0.92 -6.97 3.03
N ARG A 57 0.88 -6.09 2.01
CA ARG A 57 2.08 -5.66 1.28
C ARG A 57 3.07 -4.93 2.20
N VAL A 58 2.57 -3.98 2.99
CA VAL A 58 3.37 -3.18 3.93
C VAL A 58 3.97 -4.04 5.04
N GLN A 59 3.19 -4.95 5.62
CA GLN A 59 3.68 -5.87 6.66
C GLN A 59 4.79 -6.78 6.13
N ARG A 60 4.62 -7.35 4.92
CA ARG A 60 5.68 -8.16 4.29
C ARG A 60 6.94 -7.35 4.03
N GLU A 61 6.81 -6.08 3.65
CA GLU A 61 7.96 -5.20 3.42
C GLU A 61 8.71 -4.90 4.71
N LEU A 62 8.00 -4.52 5.78
CA LEU A 62 8.58 -4.28 7.11
C LEU A 62 9.29 -5.54 7.64
N GLN A 63 8.67 -6.71 7.52
CA GLN A 63 9.26 -7.98 7.93
C GLN A 63 10.53 -8.32 7.14
N ARG A 64 10.53 -8.10 5.81
CA ARG A 64 11.73 -8.32 4.98
C ARG A 64 12.90 -7.41 5.35
N ARG A 65 12.61 -6.22 5.86
CA ARG A 65 13.60 -5.25 6.34
C ARG A 65 14.04 -5.51 7.79
N GLY A 66 13.39 -6.45 8.49
CA GLY A 66 13.65 -6.70 9.91
C GLY A 66 13.10 -5.61 10.84
N THR A 67 12.17 -4.79 10.38
CA THR A 67 11.51 -3.75 11.17
C THR A 67 10.41 -4.37 12.03
N SER A 68 10.37 -4.02 13.32
CA SER A 68 9.31 -4.44 14.22
C SER A 68 7.97 -3.90 13.74
N LEU A 69 6.95 -4.77 13.66
CA LEU A 69 5.63 -4.34 13.23
C LEU A 69 5.01 -3.42 14.30
N PRO A 70 4.51 -2.23 13.91
CA PRO A 70 3.71 -1.41 14.80
C PRO A 70 2.39 -2.10 15.20
N ASP A 71 1.64 -1.45 16.09
CA ASP A 71 0.30 -1.97 16.43
C ASP A 71 -0.57 -2.04 15.17
N ARG A 72 -1.41 -3.08 15.07
CA ARG A 72 -2.23 -3.31 13.89
C ARG A 72 -3.12 -2.10 13.57
N GLY A 73 -3.70 -1.45 14.59
CA GLY A 73 -4.54 -0.27 14.43
C GLY A 73 -3.75 0.95 13.95
N GLU A 74 -2.50 1.10 14.39
CA GLU A 74 -1.61 2.18 13.91
C GLU A 74 -1.30 1.98 12.42
N ILE A 75 -0.89 0.77 12.02
CA ILE A 75 -0.60 0.44 10.61
C ILE A 75 -1.86 0.61 9.76
N GLU A 76 -2.99 0.09 10.21
CA GLU A 76 -4.25 0.17 9.48
C GLU A 76 -4.65 1.62 9.19
N ARG A 77 -4.56 2.49 10.20
CA ARG A 77 -4.80 3.93 10.04
C ARG A 77 -3.84 4.56 9.03
N GLN A 78 -2.55 4.25 9.10
CA GLN A 78 -1.54 4.80 8.20
C GLN A 78 -1.75 4.36 6.75
N VAL A 79 -2.10 3.08 6.56
CA VAL A 79 -2.39 2.53 5.25
C VAL A 79 -3.67 3.13 4.68
N LEU A 80 -4.72 3.25 5.49
CA LEU A 80 -5.98 3.87 5.07
C LEU A 80 -5.76 5.33 4.64
N GLU A 81 -5.04 6.12 5.45
CA GLU A 81 -4.70 7.51 5.10
C GLU A 81 -3.94 7.59 3.77
N ARG A 82 -2.98 6.68 3.55
CA ARG A 82 -2.24 6.62 2.30
C ARG A 82 -3.13 6.30 1.10
N LEU A 83 -4.06 5.37 1.25
CA LEU A 83 -5.04 5.03 0.21
C LEU A 83 -5.98 6.19 -0.09
N ILE A 84 -6.41 6.94 0.93
CA ILE A 84 -7.24 8.14 0.75
C ILE A 84 -6.48 9.17 -0.07
N ILE A 85 -5.26 9.52 0.34
CA ILE A 85 -4.43 10.51 -0.36
C ILE A 85 -4.18 10.08 -1.81
N GLU A 86 -3.82 8.81 -2.03
CA GLU A 86 -3.61 8.27 -3.37
C GLU A 86 -4.86 8.39 -4.26
N LYS A 87 -6.04 8.03 -3.75
CA LYS A 87 -7.30 8.19 -4.51
C LYS A 87 -7.61 9.64 -4.80
N VAL A 88 -7.44 10.55 -3.83
CA VAL A 88 -7.65 11.99 -4.06
C VAL A 88 -6.73 12.50 -5.18
N GLN A 89 -5.46 12.11 -5.16
CA GLN A 89 -4.50 12.54 -6.16
C GLN A 89 -4.78 11.96 -7.55
N LEU A 90 -5.15 10.67 -7.64
CA LEU A 90 -5.55 10.06 -8.91
C LEU A 90 -6.79 10.72 -9.50
N GLN A 91 -7.79 11.05 -8.67
CA GLN A 91 -8.97 11.79 -9.11
C GLN A 91 -8.59 13.18 -9.63
N TYR A 92 -7.80 13.94 -8.87
CA TYR A 92 -7.34 15.25 -9.26
C TYR A 92 -6.54 15.22 -10.58
N ALA A 93 -5.67 14.23 -10.77
CA ALA A 93 -4.93 14.07 -12.02
C ALA A 93 -5.88 13.88 -13.22
N ARG A 94 -6.90 13.03 -13.10
CA ARG A 94 -7.89 12.79 -14.17
C ARG A 94 -8.73 14.04 -14.44
N GLU A 95 -9.14 14.75 -13.40
CA GLU A 95 -9.96 15.97 -13.51
C GLU A 95 -9.19 17.14 -14.15
N THR A 96 -7.89 17.24 -13.87
CA THR A 96 -7.00 18.26 -14.45
C THR A 96 -6.46 17.90 -15.84
N GLY A 97 -6.99 16.83 -16.45
CA GLY A 97 -6.68 16.42 -17.81
C GLY A 97 -5.38 15.63 -17.97
N VAL A 98 -4.70 15.26 -16.88
CA VAL A 98 -3.57 14.33 -16.94
C VAL A 98 -4.14 12.96 -17.32
N ARG A 99 -3.62 12.38 -18.39
CA ARG A 99 -4.05 11.07 -18.92
C ARG A 99 -2.84 10.27 -19.36
N VAL A 100 -3.02 8.97 -19.50
CA VAL A 100 -2.03 8.05 -20.07
C VAL A 100 -2.76 7.26 -21.14
N ASP A 101 -2.33 7.39 -22.39
CA ASP A 101 -2.90 6.62 -23.48
C ASP A 101 -2.38 5.17 -23.47
N ASP A 102 -3.12 4.27 -24.14
CA ASP A 102 -2.80 2.85 -24.11
C ASP A 102 -1.49 2.52 -24.83
N LEU A 103 -1.11 3.30 -25.84
CA LEU A 103 0.14 3.11 -26.58
C LEU A 103 1.35 3.42 -25.69
N GLU A 104 1.29 4.50 -24.93
CA GLU A 104 2.30 4.85 -23.95
C GLU A 104 2.36 3.82 -22.81
N LEU A 105 1.21 3.36 -22.34
CA LEU A 105 1.15 2.31 -21.32
C LEU A 105 1.82 1.03 -21.84
N ASP A 106 1.51 0.60 -23.06
CA ASP A 106 2.11 -0.58 -23.68
C ASP A 106 3.64 -0.45 -23.78
N ARG A 107 4.14 0.70 -24.23
CA ARG A 107 5.58 0.98 -24.28
C ARG A 107 6.22 0.91 -22.90
N THR A 108 5.54 1.40 -21.86
CA THR A 108 6.05 1.37 -20.49
C THR A 108 6.03 -0.06 -19.94
N VAL A 109 4.98 -0.84 -20.19
CA VAL A 109 4.93 -2.27 -19.82
C VAL A 109 6.10 -3.02 -20.47
N SER A 110 6.36 -2.80 -21.77
CA SER A 110 7.50 -3.43 -22.45
C SER A 110 8.84 -3.02 -21.83
N ARG A 111 9.04 -1.74 -21.50
CA ARG A 111 10.26 -1.28 -20.80
C ARG A 111 10.43 -1.93 -19.42
N VAL A 112 9.35 -2.13 -18.68
CA VAL A 112 9.40 -2.82 -17.38
C VAL A 112 9.77 -4.30 -17.56
N ALA A 113 9.20 -4.98 -18.56
CA ALA A 113 9.58 -6.36 -18.89
C ALA A 113 11.07 -6.46 -19.28
N GLU A 114 11.54 -5.58 -20.16
CA GLU A 114 12.94 -5.49 -20.59
C GLU A 114 13.89 -5.20 -19.41
N GLY A 115 13.50 -4.31 -18.50
CA GLY A 115 14.25 -4.02 -17.27
C GLY A 115 14.39 -5.23 -16.34
N ASN A 116 13.43 -6.16 -16.41
CA ASN A 116 13.49 -7.46 -15.72
C ASN A 116 14.15 -8.56 -16.57
N LYS A 117 14.69 -8.22 -17.75
CA LYS A 117 15.31 -9.14 -18.72
C LYS A 117 14.34 -10.23 -19.23
N LEU A 118 13.05 -9.90 -19.30
CA LEU A 118 12.00 -10.80 -19.77
C LEU A 118 11.37 -10.23 -21.05
N SER A 119 10.98 -11.11 -21.98
CA SER A 119 10.07 -10.71 -23.04
C SER A 119 8.68 -10.39 -22.47
N LEU A 120 7.85 -9.67 -23.22
CA LEU A 120 6.49 -9.34 -22.78
C LEU A 120 5.65 -10.60 -22.47
N THR A 121 5.85 -11.67 -23.24
CA THR A 121 5.16 -12.94 -23.05
C THR A 121 5.61 -13.64 -21.77
N GLU A 122 6.91 -13.74 -21.54
CA GLU A 122 7.47 -14.33 -20.30
C GLU A 122 7.11 -13.51 -19.07
N PHE A 123 7.09 -12.18 -19.21
CA PHE A 123 6.69 -11.28 -18.14
C PHE A 123 5.24 -11.50 -17.73
N ARG A 124 4.31 -11.61 -18.69
CA ARG A 124 2.91 -11.94 -18.42
C ARG A 124 2.77 -13.30 -17.72
N GLN A 125 3.45 -14.32 -18.21
CA GLN A 125 3.42 -15.66 -17.60
C GLN A 125 3.95 -15.65 -16.16
N THR A 126 4.99 -14.85 -15.90
CA THR A 126 5.55 -14.68 -14.56
C THR A 126 4.53 -14.03 -13.62
N LEU A 127 3.84 -12.96 -14.06
CA LEU A 127 2.79 -12.31 -13.26
C LEU A 127 1.64 -13.27 -12.95
N GLU A 128 1.17 -14.04 -13.94
CA GLU A 128 0.09 -15.01 -13.76
C GLU A 128 0.48 -16.12 -12.79
N ARG A 129 1.75 -16.59 -12.83
CA ARG A 129 2.29 -17.56 -11.87
C ARG A 129 2.30 -17.02 -10.45
N ASP A 130 2.55 -15.73 -10.30
CA ASP A 130 2.52 -15.03 -9.01
C ASP A 130 1.09 -14.59 -8.61
N ALA A 131 0.07 -15.11 -9.30
CA ALA A 131 -1.36 -14.83 -9.12
C ALA A 131 -1.76 -13.36 -9.35
N ILE A 132 -0.95 -12.61 -10.08
CA ILE A 132 -1.21 -11.22 -10.48
C ILE A 132 -1.81 -11.23 -11.87
N ARG A 133 -3.06 -10.78 -12.02
CA ARG A 133 -3.66 -10.64 -13.34
C ARG A 133 -3.02 -9.49 -14.12
N PHE A 134 -2.73 -9.73 -15.40
CA PHE A 134 -2.07 -8.76 -16.26
C PHE A 134 -2.82 -7.43 -16.41
N ASP A 135 -4.16 -7.47 -16.45
CA ASP A 135 -5.00 -6.27 -16.50
C ASP A 135 -4.88 -5.44 -15.21
N ARG A 136 -4.86 -6.09 -14.05
CA ARG A 136 -4.65 -5.39 -12.76
C ARG A 136 -3.28 -4.73 -12.72
N PHE A 137 -2.23 -5.42 -13.15
CA PHE A 137 -0.88 -4.85 -13.25
C PHE A 137 -0.85 -3.62 -14.16
N ARG A 138 -1.50 -3.68 -15.33
CA ARG A 138 -1.58 -2.53 -16.26
C ARG A 138 -2.26 -1.32 -15.64
N GLU A 139 -3.36 -1.53 -14.89
CA GLU A 139 -4.03 -0.44 -14.19
C GLU A 139 -3.16 0.16 -13.07
N GLU A 140 -2.45 -0.68 -12.30
CA GLU A 140 -1.49 -0.21 -11.30
C GLU A 140 -0.38 0.64 -11.93
N LEU A 141 0.20 0.17 -13.04
CA LEU A 141 1.24 0.90 -13.76
C LEU A 141 0.69 2.22 -14.35
N ARG A 142 -0.54 2.22 -14.88
CA ARG A 142 -1.19 3.44 -15.36
C ARG A 142 -1.33 4.47 -14.25
N ASN A 143 -1.79 4.04 -13.07
CA ASN A 143 -1.91 4.91 -11.90
C ASN A 143 -0.55 5.46 -11.45
N GLU A 144 0.51 4.65 -11.49
CA GLU A 144 1.87 5.09 -11.16
C GLU A 144 2.38 6.18 -12.13
N ILE A 145 2.22 5.97 -13.45
CA ILE A 145 2.57 6.97 -14.46
C ILE A 145 1.78 8.27 -14.25
N LEU A 146 0.47 8.15 -13.98
CA LEU A 146 -0.40 9.29 -13.73
C LEU A 146 0.07 10.10 -12.52
N MET A 147 0.42 9.42 -11.43
CA MET A 147 0.93 10.04 -10.21
C MET A 147 2.27 10.75 -10.42
N ASN A 148 3.18 10.16 -11.17
CA ASN A 148 4.47 10.79 -11.50
C ASN A 148 4.26 12.06 -12.33
N ARG A 149 3.40 12.01 -13.36
CA ARG A 149 3.05 13.20 -14.17
C ARG A 149 2.41 14.31 -13.35
N LEU A 150 1.51 13.95 -12.45
CA LEU A 150 0.87 14.92 -11.56
C LEU A 150 1.92 15.61 -10.70
N ARG A 151 2.85 14.84 -10.11
CA ARG A 151 3.92 15.37 -9.28
C ARG A 151 4.82 16.33 -10.06
N ASP A 152 5.22 15.97 -11.28
CA ASP A 152 6.07 16.81 -12.11
C ASP A 152 5.39 18.14 -12.45
N ARG A 153 4.09 18.11 -12.76
CA ARG A 153 3.31 19.30 -13.06
C ARG A 153 3.11 20.20 -11.84
N GLU A 154 2.69 19.64 -10.71
CA GLU A 154 2.26 20.42 -9.54
C GLU A 154 3.40 20.82 -8.61
N VAL A 155 4.53 20.11 -8.65
CA VAL A 155 5.71 20.41 -7.82
C VAL A 155 6.79 21.04 -8.68
N THR A 156 7.36 20.29 -9.64
CA THR A 156 8.51 20.76 -10.43
C THR A 156 8.18 22.00 -11.26
N GLY A 157 6.98 22.06 -11.84
CA GLY A 157 6.53 23.21 -12.64
C GLY A 157 6.33 24.52 -11.85
N LYS A 158 6.26 24.46 -10.51
CA LYS A 158 6.09 25.65 -9.64
C LYS A 158 7.39 26.14 -9.00
N ILE A 159 8.49 25.39 -9.15
CA ILE A 159 9.79 25.79 -8.61
C ILE A 159 10.41 26.78 -9.59
N THR A 160 10.58 28.02 -9.15
CA THR A 160 11.36 29.04 -9.87
C THR A 160 12.69 29.22 -9.16
N VAL A 161 13.80 29.01 -9.85
CA VAL A 161 15.15 29.27 -9.35
C VAL A 161 15.67 30.53 -10.02
N SER A 162 16.05 31.53 -9.24
CA SER A 162 16.62 32.79 -9.75
C SER A 162 18.13 32.68 -10.00
N GLU A 163 18.65 33.47 -10.94
CA GLU A 163 20.10 33.55 -11.17
C GLU A 163 20.86 34.01 -9.92
N SER A 164 20.28 34.92 -9.14
CA SER A 164 20.86 35.38 -7.89
C SER A 164 20.93 34.28 -6.82
N GLU A 165 19.95 33.37 -6.74
CA GLU A 165 20.03 32.19 -5.85
C GLU A 165 21.16 31.25 -6.29
N ILE A 166 21.36 31.09 -7.60
CA ILE A 166 22.47 30.29 -8.14
C ILE A 166 23.81 30.94 -7.78
N GLU A 167 23.97 32.24 -8.02
CA GLU A 167 25.20 32.98 -7.70
C GLU A 167 25.51 32.95 -6.19
N ASN A 168 24.50 33.16 -5.34
CA ASN A 168 24.66 33.08 -3.89
C ASN A 168 25.10 31.68 -3.45
N LEU A 169 24.48 30.62 -4.01
CA LEU A 169 24.87 29.24 -3.72
C LEU A 169 26.33 28.97 -4.14
N LEU A 170 26.76 29.45 -5.31
CA LEU A 170 28.12 29.27 -5.81
C LEU A 170 29.15 30.00 -4.92
N LEU A 171 28.83 31.22 -4.48
CA LEU A 171 29.66 31.99 -3.55
C LEU A 171 29.79 31.26 -2.20
N GLU A 172 28.67 30.83 -1.62
CA GLU A 172 28.64 30.05 -0.38
C GLU A 172 29.42 28.74 -0.47
N GLN A 173 29.33 28.03 -1.60
CA GLN A 173 30.09 26.81 -1.85
C GLN A 173 31.60 27.07 -1.99
N SER A 174 31.99 28.21 -2.57
CA SER A 174 33.41 28.57 -2.74
C SER A 174 34.12 28.92 -1.42
N GLU A 175 33.38 29.44 -0.44
CA GLU A 175 33.92 29.80 0.88
C GLU A 175 33.95 28.64 1.88
N ARG A 176 33.14 27.60 1.67
CA ARG A 176 33.06 26.43 2.56
C ARG A 176 34.00 25.33 2.07
N LYS A 177 35.12 25.12 2.76
CA LYS A 177 35.96 23.92 2.57
C LYS A 177 35.12 22.68 2.84
N ASP A 178 34.97 21.85 1.81
CA ASP A 178 34.23 20.59 1.77
C ASP A 178 34.73 19.62 2.86
N THR A 179 34.19 19.75 4.07
CA THR A 179 34.23 18.68 5.05
C THR A 179 32.99 17.84 4.77
N ALA A 180 33.16 16.88 3.86
CA ALA A 180 32.13 15.96 3.39
C ALA A 180 31.71 14.99 4.51
N THR A 181 31.10 15.52 5.56
CA THR A 181 30.49 14.73 6.62
C THR A 181 29.14 14.25 6.09
N GLU A 182 29.04 12.96 5.84
CA GLU A 182 27.81 12.28 5.47
C GLU A 182 27.17 11.66 6.70
N TYR A 183 25.85 11.79 6.81
CA TYR A 183 25.04 11.20 7.86
C TYR A 183 24.07 10.21 7.25
N ASN A 184 23.94 9.02 7.84
CA ASN A 184 22.84 8.12 7.55
C ASN A 184 21.67 8.46 8.48
N ILE A 185 20.60 9.02 7.93
CA ILE A 185 19.52 9.60 8.72
C ILE A 185 18.16 9.01 8.38
N ALA A 186 17.28 9.05 9.38
CA ALA A 186 15.87 8.76 9.24
C ALA A 186 15.04 9.88 9.89
N HIS A 187 13.81 10.11 9.42
CA HIS A 187 12.91 11.13 9.95
C HIS A 187 11.51 10.63 10.25
N ILE A 188 10.83 11.38 11.12
CA ILE A 188 9.39 11.27 11.38
C ILE A 188 8.81 12.65 11.11
N LEU A 189 7.94 12.76 10.12
CA LEU A 189 7.26 14.00 9.78
C LEU A 189 5.85 13.97 10.38
N VAL A 190 5.48 14.96 11.18
CA VAL A 190 4.07 15.18 11.55
C VAL A 190 3.58 16.40 10.82
N ARG A 191 2.69 16.22 9.84
CA ARG A 191 2.22 17.33 8.99
C ARG A 191 1.24 18.21 9.76
N VAL A 192 1.44 19.51 9.63
CA VAL A 192 0.52 20.53 10.13
C VAL A 192 -0.17 21.18 8.93
N PRO A 193 -1.52 21.23 8.90
CA PRO A 193 -2.25 21.97 7.87
C PRO A 193 -1.87 23.46 7.88
N GLU A 194 -1.82 24.11 6.72
CA GLU A 194 -1.50 25.55 6.62
C GLU A 194 -2.46 26.44 7.43
N GLN A 195 -3.72 26.03 7.54
CA GLN A 195 -4.77 26.71 8.30
C GLN A 195 -5.17 25.92 9.55
N ALA A 196 -4.18 25.41 10.29
CA ALA A 196 -4.44 24.64 11.51
C ALA A 196 -5.06 25.49 12.63
N THR A 197 -6.11 25.00 13.27
CA THR A 197 -6.63 25.60 14.51
C THR A 197 -5.65 25.37 15.67
N PRO A 198 -5.72 26.15 16.77
CA PRO A 198 -4.91 25.92 17.96
C PRO A 198 -5.02 24.48 18.50
N GLU A 199 -6.21 23.90 18.47
CA GLU A 199 -6.47 22.53 18.91
C GLU A 199 -5.79 21.50 18.00
N GLN A 200 -5.83 21.72 16.67
CA GLN A 200 -5.15 20.86 15.70
C GLN A 200 -3.64 20.95 15.88
N LEU A 201 -3.10 22.16 16.06
CA LEU A 201 -1.68 22.37 16.30
C LEU A 201 -1.21 21.65 17.57
N GLU A 202 -1.97 21.75 18.65
CA GLU A 202 -1.66 21.07 19.91
C GLU A 202 -1.72 19.54 19.76
N SER A 203 -2.73 19.01 19.07
CA SER A 203 -2.82 17.57 18.78
C SER A 203 -1.64 17.06 17.95
N ARG A 204 -1.20 17.83 16.94
CA ARG A 204 -0.03 17.48 16.11
C ARG A 204 1.27 17.55 16.91
N ARG A 205 1.42 18.56 17.77
CA ARG A 205 2.55 18.69 18.70
C ARG A 205 2.60 17.51 19.66
N ALA A 206 1.50 17.20 20.34
CA ALA A 206 1.42 16.08 21.28
C ALA A 206 1.79 14.75 20.61
N ARG A 207 1.34 14.53 19.36
CA ARG A 207 1.72 13.35 18.57
C ARG A 207 3.22 13.29 18.28
N ALA A 208 3.86 14.41 17.95
CA ALA A 208 5.30 14.47 17.72
C ALA A 208 6.08 14.23 19.03
N GLU A 209 5.64 14.83 20.13
CA GLU A 209 6.26 14.66 21.46
C GLU A 209 6.13 13.22 21.98
N GLU A 210 5.00 12.57 21.72
CA GLU A 210 4.79 11.16 22.05
C GLU A 210 5.77 10.26 21.28
N ALA A 211 5.97 10.50 19.98
CA ALA A 211 6.96 9.79 19.20
C ALA A 211 8.37 9.98 19.77
N VAL A 212 8.76 11.22 20.11
CA VAL A 212 10.06 11.52 20.76
C VAL A 212 10.21 10.79 22.09
N LYS A 213 9.16 10.77 22.91
CA LYS A 213 9.16 10.04 24.19
C LYS A 213 9.39 8.54 23.96
N ARG A 214 8.64 7.92 23.06
CA ARG A 214 8.78 6.47 22.77
C ARG A 214 10.16 6.12 22.19
N ILE A 215 10.77 7.01 21.40
CA ILE A 215 12.17 6.86 20.94
C ILE A 215 13.12 6.84 22.14
N ARG A 216 12.97 7.80 23.07
CA ARG A 216 13.81 7.89 24.29
C ARG A 216 13.62 6.70 25.22
N ASP A 217 12.42 6.13 25.24
CA ASP A 217 12.09 4.92 26.01
C ASP A 217 12.64 3.63 25.35
N GLY A 218 13.31 3.74 24.19
CA GLY A 218 13.99 2.63 23.53
C GLY A 218 13.17 1.90 22.46
N THR A 219 12.02 2.46 22.05
CA THR A 219 11.26 1.90 20.92
C THR A 219 12.05 2.11 19.62
N GLU A 220 12.00 1.12 18.74
CA GLU A 220 12.72 1.13 17.46
C GLU A 220 12.22 2.27 16.55
N PHE A 221 13.15 3.00 15.93
CA PHE A 221 12.82 4.21 15.18
C PHE A 221 11.99 3.92 13.94
N ALA A 222 12.31 2.86 13.18
CA ALA A 222 11.57 2.52 11.98
C ALA A 222 10.13 2.07 12.29
N GLN A 223 9.91 1.38 13.41
CA GLN A 223 8.57 1.10 13.93
C GLN A 223 7.79 2.41 14.20
N LEU A 224 8.40 3.37 14.89
CA LEU A 224 7.74 4.65 15.17
C LEU A 224 7.53 5.50 13.92
N ALA A 225 8.46 5.47 12.96
CA ALA A 225 8.27 6.10 11.67
C ALA A 225 7.07 5.51 10.94
N ALA A 226 6.92 4.17 10.93
CA ALA A 226 5.79 3.50 10.31
C ALA A 226 4.44 3.82 10.99
N ALA A 227 4.43 4.14 12.30
CA ALA A 227 3.21 4.43 13.05
C ALA A 227 2.85 5.93 13.12
N TYR A 228 3.84 6.81 13.22
CA TYR A 228 3.64 8.23 13.53
C TYR A 228 3.99 9.16 12.36
N SER A 229 4.85 8.76 11.42
CA SER A 229 5.27 9.63 10.33
C SER A 229 4.20 9.71 9.25
N ASP A 230 3.89 10.94 8.85
CA ASP A 230 3.03 11.26 7.72
C ASP A 230 3.85 11.33 6.41
N ALA A 231 5.17 11.10 6.44
CA ALA A 231 6.06 11.18 5.27
C ALA A 231 5.86 10.00 4.29
N PRO A 232 6.18 10.15 2.98
CA PRO A 232 6.04 9.06 2.01
C PRO A 232 6.87 7.80 2.33
N ASP A 233 7.97 7.98 3.05
CA ASP A 233 8.92 6.96 3.48
C ASP A 233 8.65 6.43 4.89
N ALA A 234 7.54 6.84 5.53
CA ALA A 234 7.12 6.36 6.85
C ALA A 234 7.13 4.84 6.98
N LEU A 235 6.48 4.15 6.04
CA LEU A 235 6.39 2.68 6.00
C LEU A 235 7.70 2.00 5.59
N GLN A 236 8.71 2.79 5.21
CA GLN A 236 10.07 2.34 4.92
C GLN A 236 11.02 2.61 6.10
N GLY A 237 10.47 2.90 7.28
CA GLY A 237 11.23 3.23 8.49
C GLY A 237 11.67 4.68 8.57
N GLY A 238 11.14 5.55 7.71
CA GLY A 238 11.55 6.96 7.62
C GLY A 238 12.97 7.15 7.12
N VAL A 239 13.58 6.13 6.50
CA VAL A 239 14.98 6.13 6.10
C VAL A 239 15.19 7.05 4.89
N MET A 240 16.00 8.08 5.08
CA MET A 240 16.42 8.99 3.99
C MET A 240 17.78 8.61 3.39
N GLY A 241 18.52 7.72 4.07
CA GLY A 241 19.82 7.20 3.65
C GLY A 241 20.97 8.16 3.94
N TRP A 242 22.12 7.91 3.28
CA TRP A 242 23.29 8.76 3.38
C TRP A 242 23.03 10.12 2.70
N ARG A 243 23.21 11.19 3.47
CA ARG A 243 23.08 12.57 3.03
C ARG A 243 24.26 13.38 3.55
N SER A 244 24.85 14.21 2.69
CA SER A 244 25.79 15.24 3.15
C SER A 244 25.03 16.26 3.99
N GLN A 245 25.70 16.84 5.00
CA GLN A 245 25.12 17.89 5.84
C GLN A 245 24.49 19.03 5.02
N GLN A 246 25.10 19.34 3.88
CA GLN A 246 24.69 20.40 2.94
C GLN A 246 23.35 20.13 2.25
N ARG A 247 22.88 18.88 2.21
CA ARG A 247 21.61 18.47 1.57
C ARG A 247 20.46 18.34 2.56
N LEU A 248 20.69 18.70 3.82
CA LEU A 248 19.66 18.70 4.85
C LEU A 248 19.06 20.10 4.99
N PRO A 249 17.75 20.23 5.16
CA PRO A 249 17.14 21.51 5.52
C PRO A 249 17.76 22.04 6.82
N GLU A 250 17.93 23.35 6.92
CA GLU A 250 18.25 23.99 8.19
C GLU A 250 17.06 23.82 9.15
N LEU A 251 17.34 23.44 10.41
CA LEU A 251 16.34 23.15 11.45
C LEU A 251 15.92 24.40 12.22
#